data_AF-A0A2U3ERZ7-F1
#
_entry.id   AF-A0A2U3ERZ7-F1
#
_cell.length_a   1.000
_cell.length_b   1.000
_cell.length_c   1.000
_cell.angle_alpha   90.00
_cell.angle_beta   90.00
_cell.angle_gamma   90.00
#
_symmetry.space_group_name_H-M   'P 1'
#
loop_
_entity.id
_entity.type
_entity.pdbx_description
1 polymer ?
#
loop_
_entity_poly.entity_id
_entity_poly.type
_entity_poly.pdbx_seq_one_letter_code
_entity_poly.pdbx_strand_id
1 'polypeptide(L)'
;MTAEPLRIDYIIEKHTITEQSETPRIASQWQKVLAECQQQRLGSEERLRLALCSVDYVTSFELPFRLLLIRTPQLIDAIRKELTVHSKLVTINDGKRGTVYSLTSDFAGVPDTFHYKRSGKIRRLTGGDVTTDRYIGIARQTTEPRNRLRLAFTSGLQVTALDALLFFGVQRVAADVSVLRKEGLNIGLRHIDTFDSATQAVRSMPLYFVER
;
A
#
# COMPACT_ATOMS: atom_id res chain seq x y z
N MET A 1 -20.83 -17.66 -19.50
CA MET A 1 -19.43 -17.53 -19.07
C MET A 1 -18.99 -16.11 -19.39
N THR A 2 -18.99 -15.21 -18.42
CA THR A 2 -18.39 -13.89 -18.59
C THR A 2 -16.88 -14.07 -18.70
N ALA A 3 -16.27 -13.52 -19.75
CA ALA A 3 -14.82 -13.57 -19.93
C ALA A 3 -14.15 -12.98 -18.68
N GLU A 4 -13.12 -13.65 -18.17
CA GLU A 4 -12.37 -13.10 -17.05
C GLU A 4 -11.75 -11.76 -17.45
N PRO A 5 -11.80 -10.75 -16.57
CA PRO A 5 -11.30 -9.43 -16.86
C PRO A 5 -9.79 -9.48 -17.10
N LEU A 6 -9.35 -8.90 -18.22
CA LEU A 6 -7.93 -8.86 -18.60
C LEU A 6 -7.12 -7.87 -17.74
N ARG A 7 -7.79 -6.90 -17.08
CA ARG A 7 -7.16 -5.85 -16.29
C ARG A 7 -8.09 -5.31 -15.20
N ILE A 8 -7.50 -4.81 -14.11
CA ILE A 8 -8.19 -4.02 -13.07
C ILE A 8 -7.61 -2.61 -13.05
N ASP A 9 -8.48 -1.60 -13.03
CA ASP A 9 -8.07 -0.19 -13.04
C ASP A 9 -8.46 0.51 -11.74
N TYR A 10 -7.52 1.27 -11.18
CA TYR A 10 -7.71 2.09 -9.98
C TYR A 10 -7.65 3.57 -10.36
N ILE A 11 -8.81 4.24 -10.32
CA ILE A 11 -8.90 5.69 -10.48
C ILE A 11 -8.86 6.31 -9.09
N ILE A 12 -7.71 6.84 -8.73
CA ILE A 12 -7.40 7.41 -7.42
C ILE A 12 -7.64 8.92 -7.51
N GLU A 13 -8.86 9.35 -7.18
CA GLU A 13 -9.24 10.78 -7.17
C GLU A 13 -8.67 11.49 -5.94
N LYS A 14 -8.63 10.80 -4.81
CA LYS A 14 -7.96 11.23 -3.60
C LYS A 14 -7.36 10.02 -2.91
N HIS A 15 -6.10 10.09 -2.52
CA HIS A 15 -5.51 9.14 -1.57
C HIS A 15 -4.46 9.88 -0.76
N THR A 16 -4.82 10.21 0.47
CA THR A 16 -3.98 11.01 1.35
C THR A 16 -3.71 10.22 2.62
N ILE A 17 -2.42 10.16 2.95
CA ILE A 17 -1.89 9.77 4.25
C ILE A 17 -1.38 11.05 4.87
N THR A 18 -1.88 11.39 6.05
CA THR A 18 -1.42 12.56 6.80
C THR A 18 -1.00 12.10 8.17
N GLU A 19 0.23 12.44 8.53
CA GLU A 19 0.72 12.33 9.89
C GLU A 19 0.23 13.55 10.69
N GLN A 20 -0.23 13.35 11.92
CA GLN A 20 -0.87 14.40 12.71
C GLN A 20 0.06 15.56 13.06
N SER A 21 1.35 15.27 13.23
CA SER A 21 2.40 16.24 13.53
C SER A 21 3.30 16.52 12.32
N GLU A 22 2.80 16.29 11.09
CA GLU A 22 3.58 16.47 9.87
C GLU A 22 4.03 17.92 9.75
N THR A 23 5.35 18.14 9.69
CA THR A 23 5.90 19.49 9.53
C THR A 23 5.70 19.99 8.10
N PRO A 24 5.60 21.31 7.88
CA PRO A 24 5.51 21.87 6.52
C PRO A 24 6.65 21.44 5.60
N ARG A 25 7.85 21.20 6.17
CA ARG A 25 9.02 20.70 5.44
C ARG A 25 8.80 19.28 4.93
N ILE A 26 8.42 18.35 5.79
CA ILE A 26 8.13 16.95 5.42
C ILE A 26 6.99 16.89 4.40
N ALA A 27 5.93 17.67 4.60
CA ALA A 27 4.81 17.76 3.67
C ALA A 27 5.28 18.23 2.27
N SER A 28 6.12 19.26 2.20
CA SER A 28 6.68 19.76 0.93
C SER A 28 7.60 18.73 0.25
N GLN A 29 8.43 18.02 1.01
CA GLN A 29 9.28 16.94 0.47
C GLN A 29 8.42 15.84 -0.16
N TRP A 30 7.38 15.38 0.53
CA TRP A 30 6.47 14.38 -0.01
C TRP A 30 5.74 14.85 -1.26
N GLN A 31 5.28 16.11 -1.31
CA GLN A 31 4.65 16.66 -2.51
C GLN A 31 5.58 16.59 -3.73
N LYS A 32 6.86 16.94 -3.56
CA LYS A 32 7.86 16.85 -4.63
C LYS A 32 8.08 15.41 -5.08
N VAL A 33 8.27 14.49 -4.14
CA VAL A 33 8.44 13.05 -4.45
C VAL A 33 7.26 12.53 -5.25
N LEU A 34 6.02 12.79 -4.80
CA LEU A 34 4.82 12.28 -5.48
C LEU A 34 4.67 12.85 -6.89
N ALA A 35 4.93 14.15 -7.07
CA ALA A 35 4.89 14.80 -8.38
C ALA A 35 5.92 14.20 -9.33
N GLU A 36 7.16 14.00 -8.87
CA GLU A 36 8.23 13.44 -9.69
C GLU A 36 7.99 11.96 -10.03
N CYS A 37 7.50 11.17 -9.06
CA CYS A 37 7.09 9.79 -9.28
C CYS A 37 6.07 9.68 -10.42
N GLN A 38 5.08 10.57 -10.44
CA GLN A 38 4.04 10.60 -11.46
C GLN A 38 4.59 11.08 -12.81
N GLN A 39 5.37 12.16 -12.81
CA GLN A 39 5.93 12.76 -14.03
C GLN A 39 6.84 11.79 -14.78
N GLN A 40 7.70 11.07 -14.05
CA GLN A 40 8.65 10.12 -14.63
C GLN A 40 8.10 8.69 -14.72
N ARG A 41 6.87 8.44 -14.25
CA ARG A 41 6.23 7.11 -14.18
C ARG A 41 7.13 6.05 -13.53
N LEU A 42 7.75 6.43 -12.42
CA LEU A 42 8.75 5.63 -11.73
C LEU A 42 8.19 4.27 -11.27
N GLY A 43 9.02 3.23 -11.38
CA GLY A 43 8.73 1.89 -10.86
C GLY A 43 8.75 1.85 -9.32
N SER A 44 8.46 0.68 -8.74
CA SER A 44 8.30 0.60 -7.27
C SER A 44 9.60 0.82 -6.51
N GLU A 45 10.72 0.38 -7.05
CA GLU A 45 12.03 0.57 -6.42
C GLU A 45 12.51 2.01 -6.57
N GLU A 46 12.37 2.58 -7.77
CA GLU A 46 12.76 3.97 -8.06
C GLU A 46 11.96 4.96 -7.22
N ARG A 47 10.66 4.72 -7.04
CA ARG A 47 9.81 5.54 -6.16
C ARG A 47 10.28 5.51 -4.70
N LEU A 48 10.65 4.33 -4.20
CA LEU A 48 11.17 4.20 -2.83
C LEU A 48 12.55 4.87 -2.70
N ARG A 49 13.43 4.69 -3.69
CA ARG A 49 14.75 5.30 -3.76
C ARG A 49 14.65 6.83 -3.74
N LEU A 50 13.78 7.40 -4.57
CA LEU A 50 13.51 8.83 -4.61
C LEU A 50 13.02 9.33 -3.23
N ALA A 51 12.07 8.63 -2.60
CA ALA A 51 11.58 9.02 -1.29
C ALA A 51 12.67 9.02 -0.22
N LEU A 52 13.54 8.00 -0.18
CA LEU A 52 14.65 7.92 0.76
C LEU A 52 15.70 9.02 0.52
N CYS A 53 15.91 9.44 -0.72
CA CYS A 53 16.85 10.52 -1.07
C CYS A 53 16.27 11.93 -0.84
N SER A 54 14.96 12.09 -0.82
CA SER A 54 14.31 13.41 -0.86
C SER A 54 13.52 13.79 0.39
N VAL A 55 13.13 12.82 1.22
CA VAL A 55 12.44 13.06 2.49
C VAL A 55 13.40 12.82 3.64
N ASP A 56 13.45 13.72 4.61
CA ASP A 56 14.41 13.64 5.73
C ASP A 56 14.34 12.27 6.45
N TYR A 57 13.12 11.73 6.57
CA TYR A 57 12.87 10.36 6.99
C TYR A 57 11.52 9.87 6.47
N VAL A 58 11.34 8.55 6.38
CA VAL A 58 10.07 7.91 5.96
C VAL A 58 9.70 6.79 6.92
N THR A 59 8.41 6.55 7.15
CA THR A 59 7.98 5.41 7.97
C THR A 59 7.56 4.19 7.16
N SER A 60 7.77 3.01 7.74
CA SER A 60 7.28 1.74 7.22
C SER A 60 5.75 1.72 7.05
N PHE A 61 5.03 2.59 7.76
CA PHE A 61 3.59 2.68 7.66
C PHE A 61 3.12 3.50 6.46
N GLU A 62 3.71 4.67 6.23
CA GLU A 62 3.24 5.57 5.17
C GLU A 62 3.70 5.13 3.79
N LEU A 63 4.88 4.50 3.68
CA LEU A 63 5.49 4.08 2.42
C LEU A 63 4.55 3.24 1.53
N PRO A 64 3.92 2.14 2.02
CA PRO A 64 2.96 1.38 1.24
C PRO A 64 1.86 2.25 0.63
N PHE A 65 1.38 3.26 1.35
CA PHE A 65 0.21 4.03 0.96
C PHE A 65 0.55 5.26 0.13
N ARG A 66 1.51 6.08 0.54
CA ARG A 66 1.95 7.25 -0.25
C ARG A 66 2.47 6.83 -1.62
N LEU A 67 3.22 5.73 -1.66
CA LEU A 67 3.89 5.26 -2.88
C LEU A 67 3.27 3.99 -3.46
N LEU A 68 2.09 3.54 -3.02
CA LEU A 68 1.43 2.33 -3.54
C LEU A 68 2.37 1.10 -3.64
N LEU A 69 3.23 0.92 -2.63
CA LEU A 69 4.21 -0.16 -2.58
C LEU A 69 3.58 -1.42 -1.97
N ILE A 70 3.53 -2.50 -2.74
CA ILE A 70 2.89 -3.76 -2.33
C ILE A 70 3.86 -4.76 -1.68
N ARG A 71 5.16 -4.45 -1.66
CA ARG A 71 6.25 -5.30 -1.13
C ARG A 71 7.33 -4.45 -0.43
N THR A 72 6.90 -3.49 0.40
CA THR A 72 7.82 -2.52 1.03
C THR A 72 9.00 -3.16 1.77
N PRO A 73 8.84 -4.22 2.58
CA PRO A 73 9.99 -4.84 3.24
C PRO A 73 11.03 -5.35 2.24
N GLN A 74 10.60 -6.05 1.18
CA GLN A 74 11.51 -6.56 0.14
C GLN A 74 12.18 -5.45 -0.65
N LEU A 75 11.49 -4.33 -0.89
CA LEU A 75 12.06 -3.16 -1.56
C LEU A 75 13.11 -2.47 -0.69
N ILE A 76 12.88 -2.35 0.62
CA ILE A 76 13.88 -1.82 1.57
C ILE A 76 15.12 -2.72 1.58
N ASP A 77 14.93 -4.05 1.63
CA ASP A 77 16.04 -5.00 1.60
C ASP A 77 16.85 -4.93 0.29
N ALA A 78 16.17 -4.67 -0.84
CA ALA A 78 16.84 -4.45 -2.13
C ALA A 78 17.66 -3.16 -2.11
N ILE A 79 17.08 -2.03 -1.69
CA ILE A 79 17.78 -0.74 -1.65
C ILE A 79 18.97 -0.76 -0.69
N ARG A 80 18.88 -1.50 0.43
CA ARG A 80 19.98 -1.65 1.40
C ARG A 80 21.24 -2.29 0.81
N LYS A 81 21.15 -2.95 -0.35
CA LYS A 81 22.32 -3.47 -1.07
C LYS A 81 23.12 -2.36 -1.78
N GLU A 82 22.49 -1.21 -2.01
CA GLU A 82 23.06 -0.09 -2.78
C GLU A 82 23.26 1.17 -1.93
N LEU A 83 22.39 1.41 -0.96
CA LEU A 83 22.40 2.59 -0.10
C LEU A 83 22.50 2.20 1.38
N THR A 84 23.23 3.00 2.15
CA THR A 84 23.27 2.88 3.62
C THR A 84 21.97 3.42 4.22
N VAL A 85 20.96 2.56 4.35
CA VAL A 85 19.67 2.90 4.96
C VAL A 85 19.68 2.58 6.45
N HIS A 86 19.70 3.62 7.27
CA HIS A 86 19.55 3.52 8.72
C HIS A 86 18.10 3.33 9.12
N SER A 87 17.87 2.76 10.31
CA SER A 87 16.52 2.56 10.82
C SER A 87 16.39 2.74 12.33
N LYS A 88 15.25 3.28 12.76
CA LYS A 88 14.85 3.48 14.15
C LYS A 88 13.48 2.86 14.40
N LEU A 89 13.30 2.14 15.52
CA LEU A 89 12.00 1.60 15.91
C LEU A 89 11.12 2.72 16.46
N VAL A 90 9.84 2.70 16.10
CA VAL A 90 8.85 3.72 16.48
C VAL A 90 7.48 3.10 16.74
N THR A 91 6.61 3.85 17.40
CA THR A 91 5.21 3.48 17.62
C THR A 91 4.31 4.18 16.60
N ILE A 92 3.38 3.42 16.01
CA ILE A 92 2.43 3.93 15.02
C ILE A 92 1.01 3.73 15.56
N ASN A 93 0.20 4.78 15.55
CA ASN A 93 -1.22 4.76 15.95
C ASN A 93 -1.44 4.04 17.28
N ASP A 94 -0.70 4.45 18.32
CA ASP A 94 -0.86 4.03 19.73
C ASP A 94 -0.73 2.52 20.02
N GLY A 95 -0.05 1.75 19.16
CA GLY A 95 0.24 0.35 19.51
C GLY A 95 0.88 -0.51 18.44
N LYS A 96 1.01 -0.02 17.19
CA LYS A 96 1.67 -0.80 16.13
C LYS A 96 3.16 -0.47 16.13
N ARG A 97 4.00 -1.50 16.22
CA ARG A 97 5.44 -1.35 15.99
C ARG A 97 5.68 -0.99 14.53
N GLY A 98 6.40 0.09 14.29
CA GLY A 98 6.86 0.54 12.99
C GLY A 98 8.35 0.82 12.98
N THR A 99 8.83 1.26 11.82
CA THR A 99 10.22 1.60 11.59
C THR A 99 10.29 2.92 10.84
N VAL A 100 11.14 3.83 11.29
CA VAL A 100 11.61 4.96 10.48
C VAL A 100 12.83 4.51 9.69
N TYR A 101 12.90 4.91 8.42
CA TYR A 101 14.07 4.77 7.56
C TYR A 101 14.59 6.16 7.18
N SER A 102 15.92 6.30 7.15
CA SER A 102 16.60 7.48 6.64
C SER A 102 17.97 7.10 6.07
N LEU A 103 18.50 7.92 5.16
CA LEU A 103 19.89 7.82 4.72
C LEU A 103 20.86 8.49 5.70
N THR A 104 20.36 9.28 6.65
CA THR A 104 21.17 9.81 7.76
C THR A 104 21.08 8.87 8.97
N SER A 105 22.20 8.70 9.67
CA SER A 105 22.23 7.96 10.94
C SER A 105 21.75 8.79 12.12
N ASP A 106 21.70 10.12 11.96
CA ASP A 106 21.17 11.03 12.96
C ASP A 106 19.63 11.03 12.94
N PHE A 107 19.05 10.59 14.05
CA PHE A 107 17.61 10.61 14.30
C PHE A 107 17.20 11.72 15.29
N ALA A 108 18.09 12.67 15.58
CA ALA A 108 17.75 13.85 16.38
C ALA A 108 16.59 14.62 15.70
N GLY A 109 15.53 14.88 16.46
CA GLY A 109 14.32 15.53 15.95
C GLY A 109 13.34 14.61 15.22
N VAL A 110 13.65 13.32 15.04
CA VAL A 110 12.70 12.33 14.49
C VAL A 110 11.78 11.82 15.61
N PRO A 111 10.45 11.94 15.48
CA PRO A 111 9.50 11.46 16.47
C PRO A 111 9.65 9.97 16.79
N ASP A 112 9.37 9.60 18.05
CA ASP A 112 9.27 8.20 18.49
C ASP A 112 7.88 7.59 18.23
N THR A 113 6.88 8.45 18.03
CA THR A 113 5.49 8.07 17.80
C THR A 113 4.93 8.86 16.64
N PHE A 114 4.15 8.18 15.79
CA PHE A 114 3.45 8.79 14.67
C PHE A 114 1.97 8.42 14.66
N HIS A 115 1.12 9.39 14.29
CA HIS A 115 -0.32 9.21 14.22
C HIS A 115 -0.81 9.51 12.81
N TYR A 116 -1.06 8.45 12.04
CA TYR A 116 -1.50 8.55 10.66
C TYR A 116 -3.00 8.45 10.53
N LYS A 117 -3.56 9.41 9.78
CA LYS A 117 -4.91 9.37 9.24
C LYS A 117 -4.87 9.09 7.75
N ARG A 118 -5.88 8.34 7.30
CA ARG A 118 -6.07 8.00 5.89
C ARG A 118 -7.39 8.54 5.41
N SER A 119 -7.38 9.14 4.22
CA SER A 119 -8.59 9.44 3.48
C SER A 119 -8.39 9.08 2.01
N GLY A 120 -9.44 8.63 1.35
CA GLY A 120 -9.35 8.39 -0.07
C GLY A 120 -10.69 8.26 -0.74
N LYS A 121 -10.71 8.63 -2.02
CA LYS A 121 -11.80 8.41 -2.96
C LYS A 121 -11.18 7.71 -4.15
N ILE A 122 -11.52 6.43 -4.28
CA ILE A 122 -10.89 5.51 -5.22
C ILE A 122 -12.02 4.78 -5.93
N ARG A 123 -12.00 4.78 -7.26
CA ARG A 123 -12.87 3.92 -8.07
C ARG A 123 -12.07 2.73 -8.56
N ARG A 124 -12.62 1.54 -8.37
CA ARG A 124 -12.08 0.28 -8.86
C ARG A 124 -12.92 -0.17 -10.05
N LEU A 125 -12.28 -0.44 -11.18
CA LEU A 125 -12.93 -0.93 -12.39
C LEU A 125 -12.42 -2.32 -12.75
N THR A 126 -13.30 -3.16 -13.28
CA THR A 126 -12.98 -4.52 -13.73
C THR A 126 -13.63 -4.73 -15.07
N GLY A 127 -12.83 -4.88 -16.13
CA GLY A 127 -13.38 -4.94 -17.50
C GLY A 127 -14.13 -3.68 -17.92
N GLY A 128 -13.86 -2.52 -17.30
CA GLY A 128 -14.56 -1.26 -17.54
C GLY A 128 -15.73 -0.99 -16.59
N ASP A 129 -16.24 -2.00 -15.89
CA ASP A 129 -17.35 -1.82 -14.94
C ASP A 129 -16.86 -1.36 -13.57
N VAL A 130 -17.58 -0.42 -12.96
CA VAL A 130 -17.29 0.06 -11.60
C VAL A 130 -17.68 -1.02 -10.58
N THR A 131 -16.69 -1.47 -9.81
CA THR A 131 -16.84 -2.55 -8.80
C THR A 131 -16.55 -2.09 -7.37
N THR A 132 -16.26 -0.81 -7.17
CA THR A 132 -15.84 -0.19 -5.90
C THR A 132 -16.74 -0.54 -4.71
N ASP A 133 -18.06 -0.51 -4.89
CA ASP A 133 -19.01 -0.58 -3.78
C ASP A 133 -18.94 -1.91 -3.02
N ARG A 134 -18.56 -2.99 -3.70
CA ARG A 134 -18.37 -4.30 -3.05
C ARG A 134 -17.24 -4.23 -2.03
N TYR A 135 -16.13 -3.59 -2.37
CA TYR A 135 -14.95 -3.47 -1.49
C TYR A 135 -15.20 -2.48 -0.35
N ILE A 136 -15.88 -1.36 -0.62
CA ILE A 136 -16.31 -0.43 0.42
C ILE A 136 -17.29 -1.10 1.39
N GLY A 137 -18.22 -1.91 0.87
CA GLY A 137 -19.18 -2.67 1.67
C GLY A 137 -18.49 -3.62 2.66
N ILE A 138 -17.43 -4.31 2.24
CA ILE A 138 -16.60 -5.12 3.15
C ILE A 138 -15.91 -4.26 4.21
N ALA A 139 -15.28 -3.15 3.80
CA ALA A 139 -14.49 -2.31 4.71
C ALA A 139 -15.32 -1.67 5.84
N ARG A 140 -16.64 -1.50 5.62
CA ARG A 140 -17.60 -0.98 6.61
C ARG A 140 -18.07 -2.00 7.63
N GLN A 141 -17.93 -3.30 7.35
CA GLN A 141 -18.45 -4.36 8.23
C GLN A 141 -17.53 -4.67 9.42
N THR A 142 -16.24 -4.36 9.31
CA THR A 142 -15.28 -4.56 10.39
C THR A 142 -14.14 -3.56 10.30
N THR A 143 -13.56 -3.20 11.44
CA THR A 143 -12.41 -2.30 11.55
C THR A 143 -11.07 -3.02 11.40
N GLU A 144 -11.03 -4.34 11.61
CA GLU A 144 -9.80 -5.12 11.58
C GLU A 144 -9.38 -5.49 10.15
N PRO A 145 -8.17 -5.08 9.68
CA PRO A 145 -7.74 -5.29 8.30
C PRO A 145 -7.76 -6.75 7.83
N ARG A 146 -7.31 -7.69 8.67
CA ARG A 146 -7.30 -9.12 8.30
C ARG A 146 -8.71 -9.69 8.21
N ASN A 147 -9.64 -9.26 9.07
CA ASN A 147 -11.03 -9.71 9.00
C ASN A 147 -11.74 -9.15 7.76
N ARG A 148 -11.42 -7.92 7.32
CA ARG A 148 -11.88 -7.42 6.01
C ARG A 148 -11.42 -8.33 4.88
N LEU A 149 -10.15 -8.74 4.90
CA LEU A 149 -9.59 -9.62 3.89
C LEU A 149 -10.28 -11.00 3.90
N ARG A 150 -10.47 -11.60 5.08
CA ARG A 150 -11.23 -12.85 5.23
C ARG A 150 -12.63 -12.72 4.67
N LEU A 151 -13.35 -11.67 5.07
CA LEU A 151 -14.72 -11.43 4.64
C LEU A 151 -14.82 -11.24 3.12
N ALA A 152 -13.91 -10.49 2.51
CA ALA A 152 -13.83 -10.33 1.06
C ALA A 152 -13.74 -11.68 0.36
N PHE A 153 -12.85 -12.56 0.81
CA PHE A 153 -12.68 -13.90 0.25
C PHE A 153 -13.91 -14.78 0.45
N THR A 154 -14.49 -14.82 1.66
CA THR A 154 -15.69 -15.63 1.93
C THR A 154 -16.93 -15.12 1.20
N SER A 155 -16.97 -13.82 0.84
CA SER A 155 -18.00 -13.23 -0.03
C SER A 155 -17.71 -13.42 -1.52
N GLY A 156 -16.67 -14.16 -1.89
CA GLY A 156 -16.32 -14.48 -3.27
C GLY A 156 -15.63 -13.34 -4.04
N LEU A 157 -15.11 -12.32 -3.35
CA LEU A 157 -14.33 -11.27 -4.00
C LEU A 157 -12.92 -11.77 -4.34
N GLN A 158 -12.46 -11.38 -5.53
CA GLN A 158 -11.05 -11.44 -5.88
C GLN A 158 -10.36 -10.18 -5.33
N VAL A 159 -9.15 -10.31 -4.81
CA VAL A 159 -8.45 -9.23 -4.10
C VAL A 159 -7.04 -9.09 -4.65
N THR A 160 -6.72 -7.94 -5.27
CA THR A 160 -5.33 -7.61 -5.58
C THR A 160 -4.58 -7.10 -4.35
N ALA A 161 -3.26 -6.98 -4.43
CA ALA A 161 -2.50 -6.28 -3.40
C ALA A 161 -2.91 -4.80 -3.23
N LEU A 162 -3.37 -4.12 -4.28
CA LEU A 162 -3.92 -2.76 -4.15
C LEU A 162 -5.30 -2.76 -3.50
N ASP A 163 -6.15 -3.76 -3.75
CA ASP A 163 -7.45 -3.85 -3.07
C ASP A 163 -7.25 -3.94 -1.55
N ALA A 164 -6.35 -4.84 -1.16
CA ALA A 164 -5.98 -5.04 0.24
C ALA A 164 -5.43 -3.75 0.88
N LEU A 165 -4.56 -3.03 0.17
CA LEU A 165 -3.94 -1.80 0.64
C LEU A 165 -4.93 -0.63 0.74
N LEU A 166 -5.68 -0.39 -0.34
CA LEU A 166 -6.49 0.80 -0.56
C LEU A 166 -7.83 0.72 0.16
N PHE A 167 -8.51 -0.43 0.12
CA PHE A 167 -9.82 -0.61 0.74
C PHE A 167 -9.75 -1.25 2.12
N PHE A 168 -8.83 -2.20 2.34
CA PHE A 168 -8.82 -2.97 3.60
C PHE A 168 -7.78 -2.50 4.61
N GLY A 169 -6.80 -1.69 4.19
CA GLY A 169 -5.73 -1.22 5.06
C GLY A 169 -4.66 -2.27 5.37
N VAL A 170 -4.59 -3.32 4.54
CA VAL A 170 -3.63 -4.42 4.66
C VAL A 170 -2.36 -4.07 3.88
N GLN A 171 -1.24 -3.89 4.58
CA GLN A 171 0.06 -3.55 3.97
C GLN A 171 0.83 -4.77 3.45
N ARG A 172 0.55 -5.96 4.00
CA ARG A 172 1.27 -7.21 3.69
C ARG A 172 0.28 -8.31 3.33
N VAL A 173 -0.42 -8.14 2.22
CA VAL A 173 -1.49 -9.08 1.81
C VAL A 173 -1.02 -10.54 1.78
N ALA A 174 0.20 -10.81 1.30
CA ALA A 174 0.74 -12.17 1.23
C ALA A 174 0.89 -12.81 2.62
N ALA A 175 1.27 -12.02 3.63
CA ALA A 175 1.40 -12.52 5.00
C ALA A 175 0.03 -12.83 5.61
N ASP A 176 -0.94 -11.94 5.43
CA ASP A 176 -2.31 -12.19 5.92
C ASP A 176 -2.98 -13.35 5.17
N VAL A 177 -2.80 -13.46 3.85
CA VAL A 177 -3.26 -14.63 3.05
C VAL A 177 -2.63 -15.93 3.56
N SER A 178 -1.34 -15.93 3.89
CA SER A 178 -0.67 -17.11 4.46
C SER A 178 -1.31 -17.55 5.78
N VAL A 179 -1.69 -16.60 6.64
CA VAL A 179 -2.42 -16.90 7.88
C VAL A 179 -3.81 -17.47 7.56
N LEU A 180 -4.57 -16.83 6.66
CA LEU A 180 -5.91 -17.29 6.30
C LEU A 180 -5.91 -18.71 5.68
N ARG A 181 -4.89 -19.06 4.90
CA ARG A 181 -4.71 -20.43 4.38
C ARG A 181 -4.48 -21.44 5.51
N LYS A 182 -3.68 -21.09 6.51
CA LYS A 182 -3.46 -21.94 7.70
C LYS A 182 -4.75 -22.12 8.52
N GLU A 183 -5.65 -21.15 8.45
CA GLU A 183 -6.98 -21.20 9.07
C GLU A 183 -8.03 -21.93 8.20
N GLY A 184 -7.63 -22.51 7.07
CA GLY A 184 -8.46 -23.41 6.25
C GLY A 184 -9.08 -22.78 5.00
N LEU A 185 -8.83 -21.50 4.70
CA LEU A 185 -9.33 -20.91 3.45
C LEU A 185 -8.49 -21.39 2.26
N ASN A 186 -9.13 -22.02 1.27
CA ASN A 186 -8.47 -22.39 0.01
C ASN A 186 -8.30 -21.17 -0.90
N ILE A 187 -7.22 -20.41 -0.73
CA ILE A 187 -6.95 -19.18 -1.48
C ILE A 187 -5.93 -19.47 -2.58
N GLY A 188 -6.35 -19.33 -3.84
CA GLY A 188 -5.49 -19.36 -5.02
C GLY A 188 -4.77 -18.03 -5.26
N LEU A 189 -3.82 -18.04 -6.20
CA LEU A 189 -3.08 -16.86 -6.64
C LEU A 189 -2.88 -16.92 -8.14
N ARG A 190 -3.20 -15.82 -8.83
CA ARG A 190 -2.76 -15.57 -10.21
C ARG A 190 -2.25 -14.15 -10.33
N HIS A 191 -1.70 -13.80 -11.48
CA HIS A 191 -1.33 -12.42 -11.78
C HIS A 191 -2.35 -11.80 -12.73
N ILE A 192 -2.58 -10.50 -12.57
CA ILE A 192 -3.42 -9.70 -13.44
C ILE A 192 -2.76 -8.36 -13.70
N ASP A 193 -2.94 -7.83 -14.90
CA ASP A 193 -2.52 -6.47 -15.18
C ASP A 193 -3.37 -5.49 -14.37
N THR A 194 -2.71 -4.49 -13.83
CA THR A 194 -3.32 -3.49 -12.99
C THR A 194 -2.81 -2.11 -13.36
N PHE A 195 -3.73 -1.21 -13.68
CA PHE A 195 -3.44 0.21 -13.86
C PHE A 195 -3.82 0.98 -12.60
N ASP A 196 -3.04 2.01 -12.25
CA ASP A 196 -3.50 3.03 -11.33
C ASP A 196 -3.17 4.45 -11.81
N SER A 197 -4.09 5.39 -11.54
CA SER A 197 -3.96 6.77 -11.99
C SER A 197 -2.95 7.59 -11.18
N ALA A 198 -2.49 7.12 -10.02
CA ALA A 198 -1.52 7.85 -9.21
C ALA A 198 -0.11 7.70 -9.78
N THR A 199 0.24 6.53 -10.29
CA THR A 199 1.53 6.26 -10.93
C THR A 199 1.48 6.33 -12.45
N GLN A 200 0.27 6.34 -13.04
CA GLN A 200 0.06 6.30 -14.49
C GLN A 200 0.75 5.10 -15.15
N ALA A 201 0.81 3.97 -14.44
CA ALA A 201 1.54 2.79 -14.86
C ALA A 201 0.65 1.54 -14.82
N VAL A 202 0.86 0.64 -15.79
CA VAL A 202 0.32 -0.72 -15.77
C VAL A 202 1.39 -1.64 -15.21
N ARG A 203 1.02 -2.48 -14.25
CA ARG A 203 1.92 -3.47 -13.64
C ARG A 203 1.20 -4.79 -13.41
N SER A 204 1.93 -5.89 -13.56
CA SER A 204 1.44 -7.21 -13.16
C SER A 204 1.36 -7.27 -11.63
N MET A 205 0.20 -7.63 -11.08
CA MET A 205 -0.04 -7.68 -9.64
C MET A 205 -0.64 -9.02 -9.23
N PRO A 206 -0.33 -9.49 -8.00
CA PRO A 206 -0.96 -10.69 -7.46
C PRO A 206 -2.45 -10.43 -7.23
N LEU A 207 -3.27 -11.34 -7.72
CA LEU A 207 -4.72 -11.44 -7.54
C LEU A 207 -5.03 -12.73 -6.79
N TYR A 208 -5.53 -12.56 -5.57
CA TYR A 208 -5.94 -13.66 -4.69
C TYR A 208 -7.43 -13.90 -4.82
N PHE A 209 -7.84 -15.16 -4.75
CA PHE A 209 -9.25 -15.58 -4.86
C PHE A 209 -9.47 -16.89 -4.12
N VAL A 210 -10.70 -17.19 -3.72
CA VAL A 210 -11.03 -18.51 -3.17
C VAL A 210 -11.19 -19.49 -4.31
N GLU A 211 -10.44 -20.59 -4.27
CA GLU A 211 -10.60 -21.73 -5.17
C GLU A 211 -11.84 -22.52 -4.73
N ARG A 212 -12.72 -22.81 -5.69
CA ARG A 212 -13.92 -23.63 -5.49
C ARG A 212 -13.65 -25.06 -5.90
#